data_AF-A0A9N9A116-F1
#
_entry.id   AF-A0A9N9A116-F1
#
_cell.length_a   1.000
_cell.length_b   1.000
_cell.length_c   1.000
_cell.angle_alpha   90.00
_cell.angle_beta   90.00
_cell.angle_gamma   90.00
#
_symmetry.space_group_name_H-M   'P 1'
#
loop_
_entity.id
_entity.type
_entity.pdbx_description
1 polymer ?
#
loop_
_entity_poly.entity_id
_entity_poly.type
_entity_poly.pdbx_seq_one_letter_code
_entity_poly.pdbx_strand_id
1 'polypeptide(L)'
;MATRFLARHPTNFVVRKSAGTIRNYAATVASEGKSEFVAKREAVEEHAKGTEKLWKNICIYVCVPALVLSAGNSYRLEQQHKEHKEHKGAHSTSERPPYQYQRIRNKPFPWGDGDKTLFHNPEINH
;
A
#
# COMPACT_ATOMS: atom_id res chain seq x y z
N MET A 1 -83.71 48.53 -36.80
CA MET A 1 -83.06 47.26 -36.40
C MET A 1 -81.56 47.44 -36.50
N ALA A 2 -80.85 47.42 -35.37
CA ALA A 2 -79.41 47.67 -35.31
C ALA A 2 -78.64 46.34 -35.29
N THR A 3 -77.81 46.09 -36.31
CA THR A 3 -76.94 44.91 -36.38
C THR A 3 -75.53 45.32 -35.97
N ARG A 4 -75.11 44.97 -34.76
CA ARG A 4 -73.73 45.14 -34.27
C ARG A 4 -72.84 44.03 -34.86
N PHE A 5 -71.90 44.39 -35.73
CA PHE A 5 -70.76 43.53 -36.05
C PHE A 5 -69.65 43.78 -35.02
N LEU A 6 -69.28 42.74 -34.26
CA LEU A 6 -68.15 42.76 -33.33
C LEU A 6 -66.84 42.55 -34.12
N ALA A 7 -66.01 43.58 -34.22
CA ALA A 7 -64.66 43.47 -34.76
C ALA A 7 -63.76 42.76 -33.73
N ARG A 8 -63.39 41.49 -34.00
CA ARG A 8 -62.32 40.79 -33.25
C ARG A 8 -60.99 41.50 -33.51
N HIS A 9 -60.40 42.08 -32.47
CA HIS A 9 -59.01 42.57 -32.52
C HIS A 9 -58.03 41.39 -32.44
N PRO A 10 -57.00 41.31 -33.30
CA PRO A 10 -55.93 40.35 -33.14
C PRO A 10 -55.03 40.78 -31.98
N THR A 11 -54.98 39.99 -30.91
CA THR A 11 -53.94 40.13 -29.88
C THR A 11 -52.65 39.52 -30.42
N ASN A 12 -51.71 40.37 -30.86
CA ASN A 12 -50.38 39.93 -31.26
C ASN A 12 -49.62 39.42 -30.02
N PHE A 13 -49.46 38.10 -29.93
CA PHE A 13 -48.66 37.46 -28.89
C PHE A 13 -47.17 37.61 -29.26
N VAL A 14 -46.49 38.58 -28.65
CA VAL A 14 -45.04 38.73 -28.81
C VAL A 14 -44.33 37.77 -27.86
N VAL A 15 -43.83 36.66 -28.39
CA VAL A 15 -42.93 35.76 -27.65
C VAL A 15 -41.57 36.44 -27.55
N ARG A 16 -41.28 37.11 -26.42
CA ARG A 16 -39.91 37.53 -26.10
C ARG A 16 -39.09 36.28 -25.85
N LYS A 17 -38.22 35.91 -26.80
CA LYS A 17 -37.14 34.94 -26.53
C LYS A 17 -36.23 35.57 -25.48
N SER A 18 -36.38 35.14 -24.23
CA SER A 18 -35.41 35.42 -23.18
C SER A 18 -34.06 34.90 -23.68
N ALA A 19 -33.09 35.81 -23.86
CA ALA A 19 -31.71 35.40 -24.10
C ALA A 19 -31.28 34.60 -22.87
N GLY A 20 -31.22 33.27 -23.02
CA GLY A 20 -30.73 32.41 -21.96
C GLY A 20 -29.32 32.86 -21.59
N THR A 21 -29.14 33.33 -20.36
CA THR A 21 -27.82 33.59 -19.79
C THR A 21 -27.06 32.27 -19.85
N ILE A 22 -26.17 32.13 -20.84
CA ILE A 22 -25.19 31.06 -20.85
C ILE A 22 -24.31 31.32 -19.63
N ARG A 23 -24.54 30.55 -18.57
CA ARG A 23 -23.65 30.55 -17.40
C ARG A 23 -22.36 29.88 -17.85
N ASN A 24 -21.43 30.69 -18.34
CA ASN A 24 -20.06 30.25 -18.55
C ASN A 24 -19.46 29.97 -17.17
N TYR A 25 -19.28 28.70 -16.82
CA TYR A 25 -18.52 28.27 -15.63
C TYR A 25 -17.00 28.49 -15.78
N ALA A 26 -16.60 29.40 -16.66
CA ALA A 26 -15.24 29.90 -16.65
C ALA A 26 -15.11 30.76 -15.40
N ALA A 27 -14.61 30.16 -14.33
CA ALA A 27 -14.03 30.92 -13.24
C ALA A 27 -13.07 31.92 -13.89
N THR A 28 -13.40 33.20 -13.84
CA THR A 28 -12.44 34.24 -14.16
C THR A 28 -11.33 34.07 -13.14
N VAL A 29 -10.25 33.39 -13.53
CA VAL A 29 -8.97 33.44 -12.83
C VAL A 29 -8.44 34.87 -12.99
N ALA A 30 -9.10 35.81 -12.30
CA ALA A 30 -8.62 37.15 -12.12
C ALA A 30 -7.55 37.06 -11.03
N SER A 31 -6.29 37.06 -11.44
CA SER A 31 -5.27 37.99 -10.94
C SER A 31 -3.89 37.43 -11.27
N GLU A 32 -3.09 38.27 -11.91
CA GLU A 32 -1.63 38.25 -11.92
C GLU A 32 -1.03 37.52 -10.69
N GLY A 33 -0.58 36.28 -10.90
CA GLY A 33 -0.04 35.42 -9.84
C GLY A 33 -0.27 33.93 -10.11
N LYS A 34 0.63 33.05 -9.64
CA LYS A 34 0.47 31.60 -9.76
C LYS A 34 -0.77 31.14 -8.99
N SER A 35 -1.56 30.22 -9.55
CA SER A 35 -2.75 29.69 -8.87
C SER A 35 -2.36 28.95 -7.57
N GLU A 36 -3.23 28.99 -6.55
CA GLU A 36 -2.96 28.38 -5.24
C GLU A 36 -2.59 26.89 -5.35
N PHE A 37 -3.24 26.18 -6.26
CA PHE A 37 -2.93 24.77 -6.54
C PHE A 37 -1.50 24.58 -7.09
N VAL A 38 -1.08 25.44 -8.02
CA VAL A 38 0.29 25.40 -8.58
C VAL A 38 1.30 25.76 -7.50
N ALA A 39 1.03 26.77 -6.67
CA ALA A 39 1.91 27.15 -5.56
C ALA A 39 2.09 26.02 -4.53
N LYS A 40 1.01 25.29 -4.19
CA LYS A 40 1.09 24.12 -3.30
C LYS A 40 1.92 22.98 -3.91
N ARG A 41 1.79 22.74 -5.22
CA ARG A 41 2.57 21.71 -5.94
C ARG A 41 4.06 22.04 -5.93
N GLU A 42 4.41 23.29 -6.24
CA GLU A 42 5.80 23.76 -6.19
C GLU A 42 6.38 23.64 -4.78
N ALA A 43 5.62 24.02 -3.74
CA ALA A 43 6.04 23.86 -2.35
C ALA A 43 6.29 22.39 -1.95
N VAL A 44 5.44 21.46 -2.41
CA VAL A 44 5.62 20.02 -2.19
C VAL A 44 6.86 19.50 -2.92
N GLU A 45 7.10 19.96 -4.15
CA GLU A 45 8.27 19.57 -4.93
C GLU A 45 9.57 20.06 -4.27
N GLU A 46 9.63 21.32 -3.82
CA GLU A 46 10.77 21.87 -3.10
C GLU A 46 11.02 21.12 -1.76
N HIS A 47 9.96 20.82 -1.01
CA HIS A 47 10.07 20.01 0.20
C HIS A 47 10.56 18.58 -0.10
N ALA A 48 10.12 17.99 -1.21
CA ALA A 48 10.56 16.66 -1.63
C ALA A 48 12.07 16.62 -1.95
N LYS A 49 12.60 17.63 -2.66
CA LYS A 49 14.04 17.74 -2.96
C LYS A 49 14.89 17.74 -1.68
N GLY A 50 14.45 18.43 -0.64
CA GLY A 50 15.12 18.47 0.66
C GLY A 50 15.06 17.13 1.41
N THR A 51 13.87 16.52 1.45
CA THR A 51 13.64 15.27 2.19
C THR A 51 14.25 14.05 1.51
N GLU A 52 14.29 13.99 0.17
CA GLU A 52 14.90 12.89 -0.58
C GLU A 52 16.37 12.69 -0.18
N LYS A 53 17.15 13.77 -0.16
CA LYS A 53 18.57 13.71 0.19
C LYS A 53 18.78 13.24 1.63
N LEU A 54 17.94 13.68 2.56
CA LEU A 54 17.99 13.25 3.96
C LEU A 54 17.76 11.74 4.08
N TRP A 55 16.67 11.23 3.50
CA TRP A 55 16.32 9.81 3.59
C TRP A 55 17.32 8.91 2.87
N LYS A 56 17.81 9.32 1.70
CA LYS A 56 18.88 8.61 1.00
C LYS A 56 20.14 8.49 1.85
N ASN A 57 20.54 9.58 2.51
CA ASN A 57 21.69 9.57 3.41
C ASN A 57 21.46 8.66 4.62
N ILE A 58 20.28 8.67 5.24
CA ILE A 58 19.98 7.76 6.35
C ILE A 58 20.07 6.30 5.89
N CYS A 59 19.50 5.95 4.74
CA CYS A 59 19.58 4.59 4.21
C CYS A 59 21.03 4.15 3.98
N ILE A 60 21.87 5.00 3.37
CA ILE A 60 23.25 4.64 3.04
C ILE A 60 24.15 4.66 4.27
N TYR A 61 24.06 5.68 5.12
CA TYR A 61 25.02 5.89 6.20
C TYR A 61 24.60 5.29 7.54
N VAL A 62 23.32 4.92 7.70
CA VAL A 62 22.82 4.30 8.95
C VAL A 62 22.39 2.87 8.67
N CYS A 63 21.49 2.65 7.71
CA CYS A 63 20.94 1.31 7.49
C CYS A 63 22.00 0.33 6.98
N VAL A 64 22.88 0.73 6.04
CA VAL A 64 23.94 -0.17 5.55
C VAL A 64 24.91 -0.60 6.67
N PRO A 65 25.49 0.31 7.49
CA PRO A 65 26.32 -0.12 8.62
C PRO A 65 25.57 -1.00 9.63
N ALA A 66 24.31 -0.67 9.95
CA ALA A 66 23.50 -1.47 10.86
C ALA A 66 23.25 -2.89 10.33
N LEU A 67 23.02 -3.02 9.01
CA LEU A 67 22.88 -4.32 8.35
C LEU A 67 24.18 -5.12 8.38
N VAL A 68 25.33 -4.50 8.14
CA VAL A 68 26.63 -5.17 8.22
C VAL A 68 26.90 -5.70 9.64
N LEU A 69 26.64 -4.87 10.66
CA LEU A 69 26.83 -5.28 12.06
C LEU A 69 25.89 -6.41 12.48
N SER A 70 24.60 -6.31 12.12
CA SER A 70 23.62 -7.35 12.43
C SER A 70 23.91 -8.65 11.69
N ALA A 71 24.28 -8.59 10.40
CA ALA A 71 24.68 -9.77 9.64
C ALA A 71 25.90 -10.46 10.26
N GLY A 72 26.92 -9.69 10.67
CA GLY A 72 28.09 -10.24 11.37
C GLY A 72 27.72 -10.92 12.70
N ASN A 73 26.80 -10.33 13.47
CA ASN A 73 26.30 -10.92 14.70
C ASN A 73 25.53 -12.23 14.44
N SER A 74 24.58 -12.22 13.50
CA SER A 74 23.80 -13.39 13.12
C SER A 74 24.68 -14.50 12.58
N TYR A 75 25.71 -14.18 11.79
CA TYR A 75 26.69 -15.17 11.32
C TYR A 75 27.41 -15.84 12.50
N ARG A 76 27.92 -15.06 13.45
CA ARG A 76 28.57 -15.62 14.65
C ARG A 76 27.65 -16.55 15.44
N LEU A 77 26.38 -16.15 15.63
CA LEU A 77 25.38 -16.98 16.32
C LEU A 77 25.06 -18.26 15.52
N GLU A 78 25.03 -18.18 14.20
CA GLU A 78 24.79 -19.32 13.32
C GLU A 78 25.94 -20.34 13.41
N GLN A 79 27.19 -19.89 13.48
CA GLN A 79 28.34 -20.78 13.70
C GLN A 79 28.26 -21.49 15.07
N GLN A 80 27.94 -20.76 16.15
CA GLN A 80 27.71 -21.37 17.47
C GLN A 80 26.55 -22.38 17.44
N HIS A 81 25.50 -22.10 16.68
CA HIS A 81 24.37 -23.00 16.52
C HIS A 81 24.75 -24.27 15.73
N LYS A 82 25.64 -24.17 14.74
CA LYS A 82 26.21 -25.32 14.02
C LYS A 82 27.05 -26.19 14.95
N GLU A 83 27.99 -25.59 15.69
CA GLU A 83 28.80 -26.30 16.69
C GLU A 83 27.91 -27.00 17.73
N HIS A 84 26.89 -26.30 18.25
CA HIS A 84 25.94 -26.90 19.18
C HIS A 84 25.18 -28.07 18.58
N LYS A 85 24.78 -28.00 17.30
CA LYS A 85 24.14 -29.11 16.58
C LYS A 85 25.08 -30.29 16.39
N GLU A 86 26.36 -30.06 16.10
CA GLU A 86 27.37 -31.12 15.97
C GLU A 86 27.62 -31.82 17.32
N HIS A 87 27.77 -31.05 18.41
CA HIS A 87 27.91 -31.59 19.76
C HIS A 87 26.63 -32.29 20.27
N LYS A 88 25.46 -31.82 19.85
CA LYS A 88 24.15 -32.42 20.17
C LYS A 88 23.66 -33.45 19.17
N GLY A 89 24.41 -33.71 18.09
CA GLY A 89 24.08 -34.67 17.04
C GLY A 89 23.96 -36.11 17.55
N ALA A 90 24.29 -36.33 18.83
CA ALA A 90 24.21 -37.60 19.53
C ALA A 90 23.27 -37.61 20.75
N HIS A 91 22.44 -36.58 20.99
CA HIS A 91 21.28 -36.75 21.88
C HIS A 91 20.27 -37.61 21.13
N SER A 92 20.48 -38.92 21.19
CA SER A 92 19.65 -39.88 20.49
C SER A 92 18.18 -39.65 20.89
N THR A 93 17.26 -39.84 19.96
CA THR A 93 15.82 -39.78 20.22
C THR A 93 15.38 -40.65 21.40
N SER A 94 16.22 -41.60 21.83
CA SER A 94 16.03 -42.38 23.05
C SER A 94 16.10 -41.57 24.34
N GLU A 95 16.89 -40.49 24.41
CA GLU A 95 17.00 -39.66 25.62
C GLU A 95 15.77 -38.76 25.80
N ARG A 96 15.08 -38.42 24.70
CA ARG A 96 13.89 -37.55 24.72
C ARG A 96 12.79 -38.12 23.82
N PRO A 97 11.99 -39.08 24.34
CA PRO A 97 10.90 -39.68 23.58
C PRO A 97 9.88 -38.61 23.13
N PRO A 98 9.25 -38.77 21.96
CA PRO A 98 8.23 -37.84 21.50
C PRO A 98 7.03 -37.87 22.46
N TYR A 99 6.70 -36.71 23.01
CA TYR A 99 5.52 -36.59 23.87
C TYR A 99 4.24 -36.59 23.03
N GLN A 100 3.12 -37.04 23.62
CA GLN A 100 1.82 -37.17 22.93
C GLN A 100 1.28 -35.88 22.31
N TYR A 101 1.69 -34.73 22.81
CA TYR A 101 1.30 -33.42 22.27
C TYR A 101 2.18 -32.97 21.09
N GLN A 102 3.29 -33.65 20.82
CA GLN A 102 4.18 -33.31 19.71
C GLN A 102 3.78 -34.09 18.46
N ARG A 103 4.01 -33.48 17.28
CA ARG A 103 3.86 -34.13 15.96
C ARG A 103 2.47 -34.78 15.75
N ILE A 104 1.42 -34.26 16.39
CA ILE A 104 0.05 -34.76 16.21
C ILE A 104 -0.38 -34.62 14.74
N ARG A 105 -1.04 -35.66 14.23
CA ARG A 105 -1.69 -35.70 12.91
C ARG A 105 -3.11 -36.20 13.04
N ASN A 106 -4.08 -35.29 12.90
CA ASN A 106 -5.50 -35.66 12.86
C ASN A 106 -5.98 -35.99 11.43
N LYS A 107 -5.34 -35.37 10.43
CA LYS A 107 -5.57 -35.60 9.00
C LYS A 107 -4.21 -35.54 8.29
N PRO A 108 -3.99 -36.36 7.24
CA PRO A 108 -2.78 -36.27 6.46
C PRO A 108 -2.72 -34.95 5.70
N PHE A 109 -1.51 -34.45 5.47
CA PHE A 109 -1.28 -33.31 4.59
C PHE A 109 -1.66 -33.66 3.14
N PRO A 110 -2.11 -32.69 2.32
CA PRO A 110 -2.56 -32.94 0.95
C PRO A 110 -1.40 -33.10 -0.07
N TRP A 111 -0.16 -33.31 0.38
CA TRP A 111 1.02 -33.47 -0.47
C TRP A 111 1.94 -34.58 0.06
N GLY A 112 2.83 -35.06 -0.82
CA GLY A 112 3.87 -36.02 -0.45
C GLY A 112 3.31 -37.29 0.18
N ASP A 113 3.89 -37.68 1.30
CA ASP A 113 3.50 -38.84 2.12
C ASP A 113 2.41 -38.54 3.15
N GLY A 114 1.94 -37.29 3.22
CA GLY A 114 0.90 -36.86 4.15
C GLY A 114 1.35 -36.62 5.59
N ASP A 115 2.63 -36.82 5.94
CA ASP A 115 3.12 -36.66 7.31
C ASP A 115 4.13 -35.50 7.47
N LYS A 116 4.87 -35.20 6.41
CA LYS A 116 5.89 -34.16 6.41
C LYS A 116 5.31 -32.77 6.13
N THR A 117 5.70 -31.81 6.96
CA THR A 117 5.37 -30.40 6.77
C THR A 117 6.13 -29.83 5.57
N LEU A 118 5.72 -28.65 5.09
CA LEU A 118 6.34 -27.99 3.94
C LEU A 118 7.84 -27.69 4.13
N PHE A 119 8.25 -27.42 5.37
CA PHE A 119 9.65 -27.17 5.76
C PHE A 119 10.16 -28.26 6.70
N HIS A 120 9.84 -29.52 6.42
CA HIS A 120 10.35 -30.66 7.18
C HIS A 120 11.83 -30.93 6.85
N ASN A 121 12.68 -30.97 7.87
CA ASN A 121 14.08 -31.34 7.73
C ASN A 121 14.35 -32.68 8.46
N PRO A 122 14.71 -33.77 7.76
CA PRO A 122 14.89 -35.10 8.37
C PRO A 122 16.03 -35.15 9.40
N GLU A 123 16.98 -34.21 9.35
CA GLU A 123 18.10 -34.13 10.30
C GLU A 123 17.70 -33.60 11.68
N ILE A 124 16.57 -32.88 11.78
CA ILE A 124 16.10 -32.26 13.04
C ILE A 124 14.66 -32.65 13.40
N ASN A 125 13.87 -33.05 12.40
CA ASN A 125 12.48 -33.47 12.53
C ASN A 125 12.43 -34.98 12.30
N HIS A 126 12.84 -35.73 13.32
CA HIS A 126 12.67 -37.19 13.36
C HIS A 126 11.23 -37.59 13.69
#